data_AF-A0A8C1W675-F1
#
_entry.id   AF-A0A8C1W675-F1
#
_cell.length_a   1.000
_cell.length_b   1.000
_cell.length_c   1.000
_cell.angle_alpha   90.00
_cell.angle_beta   90.00
_cell.angle_gamma   90.00
#
_symmetry.space_group_name_H-M   'P 1'
#
loop_
_entity.id
_entity.type
_entity.pdbx_description
1 polymer ?
#
loop_
_entity_poly.entity_id
_entity_poly.type
_entity_poly.pdbx_seq_one_letter_code
_entity_poly.pdbx_strand_id
1 'polypeptide(L)'
;TKAVSLCNRVCVCVCVCVCLQCRTVKITILGDEGVPVQVDGEAWIQPPGYIRILHKNRTQTLTRDRAFENTLKSWEDKQRGEIPRLVSQHALQPEIVSEEEATQISLFGQAAGALIHSIREAAQSHHSIEQELAHAVNASSKAMDLVYANSKSSGGLTCNVVMEMVSNVKALHSETQLLLAGKMSLQLDPPQRDQLIGALTSVAQQLRRLSDISWISQLIEPADDEGQLSEFSKRGRSAKFRLVPKFKKDKNNKNKETCAALNMPGMT
;
A
#
# COMPACT_ATOMS: atom_id res chain seq x y z
N THR A 1 27.16 48.35 13.11
CA THR A 1 28.53 48.60 12.61
C THR A 1 29.12 47.33 12.03
N LYS A 2 29.38 47.30 10.72
CA LYS A 2 30.50 46.60 10.04
C LYS A 2 30.27 46.71 8.52
N ALA A 3 31.30 47.14 7.79
CA ALA A 3 31.33 47.00 6.34
C ALA A 3 31.99 45.66 5.98
N VAL A 4 31.55 45.05 4.88
CA VAL A 4 32.29 43.97 4.20
C VAL A 4 32.25 44.30 2.72
N SER A 5 33.38 44.78 2.19
CA SER A 5 33.64 44.79 0.75
C SER A 5 34.48 43.55 0.43
N LEU A 6 34.02 42.73 -0.50
CA LEU A 6 34.77 41.59 -1.02
C LEU A 6 34.27 41.25 -2.42
N CYS A 7 35.03 41.65 -3.43
CA CYS A 7 34.73 41.36 -4.82
C CYS A 7 35.19 39.94 -5.18
N ASN A 8 34.26 38.99 -5.31
CA ASN A 8 34.22 38.00 -6.40
C ASN A 8 33.03 37.04 -6.29
N ARG A 9 32.23 36.94 -7.37
CA ARG A 9 31.39 35.79 -7.78
C ARG A 9 30.72 34.91 -6.70
N VAL A 10 30.04 35.51 -5.72
CA VAL A 10 29.00 34.82 -4.92
C VAL A 10 27.77 35.70 -4.83
N CYS A 11 26.62 35.22 -5.30
CA CYS A 11 25.33 35.85 -5.02
C CYS A 11 24.95 35.58 -3.56
N VAL A 12 25.35 36.47 -2.66
CA VAL A 12 24.98 36.37 -1.24
C VAL A 12 23.50 36.75 -1.08
N CYS A 13 22.63 35.75 -1.19
CA CYS A 13 21.21 35.89 -0.92
C CYS A 13 20.99 36.10 0.59
N VAL A 14 21.04 37.35 1.05
CA VAL A 14 20.74 37.74 2.44
C VAL A 14 19.23 37.63 2.68
N CYS A 15 18.76 36.41 2.90
CA CYS A 15 17.35 36.09 3.05
C CYS A 15 16.80 36.50 4.43
N VAL A 16 16.45 37.78 4.58
CA VAL A 16 15.81 38.30 5.81
C VAL A 16 14.32 37.97 5.78
N CYS A 17 13.95 36.80 6.29
CA CYS A 17 12.55 36.36 6.40
C CYS A 17 11.75 37.17 7.43
N VAL A 18 11.19 38.31 7.02
CA VAL A 18 10.12 39.01 7.75
C VAL A 18 8.77 38.48 7.29
N CYS A 19 8.21 37.53 8.01
CA CYS A 19 6.91 36.94 7.70
C CYS A 19 5.75 37.84 8.16
N LEU A 20 5.13 38.58 7.23
CA LEU A 20 3.95 39.42 7.49
C LEU A 20 2.78 39.02 6.57
N GLN A 21 1.60 38.78 7.13
CA GLN A 21 0.38 38.59 6.33
C GLN A 21 -0.33 39.93 6.10
N CYS A 22 -0.49 40.32 4.84
CA CYS A 22 -1.20 41.52 4.43
C CYS A 22 -1.88 41.34 3.06
N ARG A 23 -2.91 42.13 2.76
CA ARG A 23 -3.61 42.06 1.47
C ARG A 23 -2.85 42.71 0.30
N THR A 24 -1.89 43.58 0.59
CA THR A 24 -1.09 44.27 -0.43
C THR A 24 0.28 44.64 0.15
N VAL A 25 1.34 44.31 -0.57
CA VAL A 25 2.71 44.82 -0.33
C VAL A 25 3.02 45.86 -1.40
N LYS A 26 3.61 46.99 -1.01
CA LYS A 26 4.27 47.91 -1.94
C LYS A 26 5.75 48.00 -1.58
N ILE A 27 6.61 47.39 -2.37
CA ILE A 27 8.06 47.60 -2.30
C ILE A 27 8.36 48.84 -3.15
N THR A 28 9.13 49.79 -2.63
CA THR A 28 9.56 50.97 -3.39
C THR A 28 11.06 50.91 -3.56
N ILE A 29 11.54 51.01 -4.80
CA ILE A 29 12.95 50.95 -5.17
C ILE A 29 13.39 52.38 -5.48
N LEU A 30 14.38 52.85 -4.72
CA LEU A 30 14.93 54.20 -4.78
C LEU A 30 16.38 54.12 -5.25
N GLY A 31 16.79 55.09 -6.07
CA GLY A 31 18.07 55.08 -6.80
C GLY A 31 17.83 55.26 -8.30
N ASP A 32 18.88 55.07 -9.07
CA ASP A 32 18.94 55.09 -10.53
C ASP A 32 19.21 53.69 -11.12
N GLU A 33 19.97 52.84 -10.43
CA GLU A 33 20.18 51.44 -10.80
C GLU A 33 18.94 50.53 -10.58
N GLY A 34 18.83 49.47 -11.39
CA GLY A 34 17.76 48.47 -11.31
C GLY A 34 18.10 47.30 -10.38
N VAL A 35 17.11 46.82 -9.63
CA VAL A 35 17.27 45.73 -8.64
C VAL A 35 16.90 44.38 -9.26
N PRO A 36 17.70 43.31 -9.08
CA PRO A 36 17.33 41.97 -9.51
C PRO A 36 16.19 41.39 -8.66
N VAL A 37 15.18 40.83 -9.33
CA VAL A 37 13.98 40.24 -8.74
C VAL A 37 13.72 38.88 -9.41
N GLN A 38 13.26 37.90 -8.66
CA GLN A 38 12.84 36.60 -9.20
C GLN A 38 11.36 36.35 -8.90
N VAL A 39 10.58 36.00 -9.91
CA VAL A 39 9.12 35.76 -9.81
C VAL A 39 8.81 34.44 -10.50
N ASP A 40 8.18 33.51 -9.77
CA ASP A 40 7.78 32.16 -10.24
C ASP A 40 8.89 31.34 -10.94
N GLY A 41 10.16 31.69 -10.71
CA GLY A 41 11.35 31.09 -11.30
C GLY A 41 12.09 31.99 -12.29
N GLU A 42 11.39 32.92 -12.94
CA GLU A 42 11.96 33.85 -13.92
C GLU A 42 12.74 35.00 -13.26
N ALA A 43 13.86 35.39 -13.86
CA ALA A 43 14.71 36.47 -13.38
C ALA A 43 14.48 37.77 -14.17
N TRP A 44 14.21 38.86 -13.44
CA TRP A 44 13.87 40.17 -13.97
C TRP A 44 14.73 41.27 -13.31
N ILE A 45 15.06 42.34 -14.04
CA ILE A 45 15.65 43.55 -13.46
C ILE A 45 14.55 44.61 -13.34
N GLN A 46 14.20 44.99 -12.11
CA GLN A 46 13.19 46.01 -11.84
C GLN A 46 13.86 47.40 -11.79
N PRO A 47 13.56 48.31 -12.73
CA PRO A 47 14.05 49.69 -12.64
C PRO A 47 13.44 50.46 -11.46
N PRO A 48 14.01 51.61 -11.06
CA PRO A 48 13.49 52.47 -9.99
C PRO A 48 12.00 52.77 -10.10
N GLY A 49 11.29 52.77 -8.97
CA GLY A 49 9.83 52.85 -8.94
C GLY A 49 9.22 52.01 -7.81
N TYR A 50 8.21 51.20 -8.12
CA TYR A 50 7.57 50.34 -7.12
C TYR A 50 7.08 49.00 -7.69
N ILE A 51 7.15 47.96 -6.85
CA ILE A 51 6.50 46.66 -7.05
C ILE A 51 5.25 46.61 -6.16
N ARG A 52 4.09 46.24 -6.71
CA ARG A 52 2.84 46.06 -5.95
C ARG A 52 2.37 44.61 -6.02
N ILE A 53 2.59 43.86 -4.93
CA ILE A 53 2.08 42.50 -4.78
C ILE A 53 0.68 42.60 -4.17
N LEU A 54 -0.34 42.18 -4.92
CA LEU A 54 -1.74 42.18 -4.48
C LEU A 54 -2.21 40.74 -4.21
N HIS A 55 -2.45 40.41 -2.95
CA HIS A 55 -3.01 39.10 -2.58
C HIS A 55 -4.51 39.06 -2.93
N LYS A 56 -4.80 38.60 -4.14
CA LYS A 56 -6.15 38.23 -4.59
C LYS A 56 -6.66 37.05 -3.74
N ASN A 57 -7.97 36.99 -3.51
CA ASN A 57 -8.57 36.04 -2.56
C ASN A 57 -8.19 34.58 -2.87
N ARG A 58 -7.82 33.83 -1.81
CA ARG A 58 -7.35 32.42 -1.81
C ARG A 58 -7.64 31.64 -3.10
N THR A 59 -6.64 31.52 -3.96
CA THR A 59 -6.57 30.44 -4.96
C THR A 59 -6.69 29.10 -4.22
N GLN A 60 -7.57 28.22 -4.66
CA GLN A 60 -7.63 26.86 -4.14
C GLN A 60 -6.52 26.02 -4.77
N THR A 61 -5.39 25.90 -4.07
CA THR A 61 -4.35 24.93 -4.43
C THR A 61 -4.89 23.51 -4.24
N LEU A 62 -4.78 22.66 -5.28
CA LEU A 62 -4.97 21.22 -5.15
C LEU A 62 -3.82 20.63 -4.31
N THR A 63 -3.98 20.64 -2.99
CA THR A 63 -3.09 19.94 -2.07
C THR A 63 -3.41 18.44 -2.08
N ARG A 64 -2.36 17.60 -2.12
CA ARG A 64 -2.50 16.14 -2.10
C ARG A 64 -3.30 15.70 -0.87
N ASP A 65 -4.47 15.10 -1.07
CA ASP A 65 -5.39 14.78 0.02
C ASP A 65 -4.80 13.68 0.91
N ARG A 66 -4.35 14.09 2.10
CA ARG A 66 -3.74 13.19 3.09
C ARG A 66 -4.76 12.19 3.67
N ALA A 67 -6.05 12.49 3.64
CA ALA A 67 -7.09 11.53 4.04
C ALA A 67 -7.31 10.48 2.94
N PHE A 68 -7.34 10.88 1.67
CA PHE A 68 -7.36 9.94 0.54
C PHE A 68 -6.11 9.04 0.53
N GLU A 69 -4.92 9.62 0.65
CA GLU A 69 -3.63 8.90 0.76
C GLU A 69 -3.61 7.91 1.93
N ASN A 70 -4.05 8.34 3.12
CA ASN A 70 -4.16 7.46 4.28
C ASN A 70 -5.24 6.37 4.09
N THR A 71 -6.29 6.62 3.30
CA THR A 71 -7.33 5.63 3.00
C THR A 71 -6.85 4.61 1.97
N LEU A 72 -6.16 5.06 0.92
CA LEU A 72 -5.50 4.21 -0.06
C LEU A 72 -4.46 3.32 0.62
N LYS A 73 -3.57 3.92 1.42
CA LYS A 73 -2.59 3.19 2.22
C LYS A 73 -3.25 2.24 3.22
N SER A 74 -4.32 2.65 3.92
CA SER A 74 -5.07 1.76 4.81
C SER A 74 -5.83 0.65 4.07
N TRP A 75 -6.00 0.74 2.75
CA TRP A 75 -6.57 -0.30 1.91
C TRP A 75 -5.47 -1.25 1.40
N GLU A 76 -4.33 -0.71 0.95
CA GLU A 76 -3.10 -1.46 0.64
C GLU A 76 -2.59 -2.26 1.84
N ASP A 77 -2.54 -1.65 3.03
CA ASP A 77 -2.21 -2.27 4.31
C ASP A 77 -3.24 -3.32 4.76
N LYS A 78 -4.45 -3.30 4.20
CA LYS A 78 -5.53 -4.25 4.52
C LYS A 78 -5.69 -5.38 3.50
N GLN A 79 -5.27 -5.18 2.26
CA GLN A 79 -5.01 -6.27 1.31
C GLN A 79 -3.74 -7.02 1.72
N ARG A 80 -2.74 -6.31 2.24
CA ARG A 80 -1.53 -6.85 2.86
C ARG A 80 -1.73 -7.18 4.34
N GLY A 81 -2.80 -7.94 4.63
CA GLY A 81 -2.98 -8.55 5.94
C GLY A 81 -1.78 -9.42 6.31
N GLU A 82 -1.48 -9.49 7.60
CA GLU A 82 -0.37 -10.30 8.17
C GLU A 82 1.08 -9.86 7.85
N ILE A 83 1.35 -8.55 7.70
CA ILE A 83 2.70 -8.01 7.95
C ILE A 83 2.66 -6.82 8.95
N PRO A 84 2.84 -7.06 10.25
CA PRO A 84 2.92 -6.01 11.27
C PRO A 84 4.16 -5.10 11.15
N ARG A 85 4.01 -3.99 10.40
CA ARG A 85 4.86 -2.78 10.46
C ARG A 85 6.35 -2.93 10.10
N LEU A 86 6.68 -3.58 8.98
CA LEU A 86 8.03 -3.54 8.39
C LEU A 86 8.37 -2.15 7.78
N VAL A 87 8.42 -1.10 8.59
CA VAL A 87 8.75 0.29 8.17
C VAL A 87 9.76 0.96 9.11
N SER A 88 9.79 0.58 10.40
CA SER A 88 10.70 1.18 11.40
C SER A 88 12.04 0.45 11.58
N GLN A 89 12.35 -0.59 10.79
CA GLN A 89 13.58 -1.39 10.91
C GLN A 89 14.43 -1.44 9.63
N HIS A 90 14.39 -0.40 8.79
CA HIS A 90 15.30 -0.19 7.66
C HIS A 90 16.80 -0.05 8.05
N ALA A 91 17.16 -0.28 9.32
CA ALA A 91 18.51 -0.26 9.85
C ALA A 91 19.02 -1.64 10.33
N LEU A 92 18.23 -2.71 10.14
CA LEU A 92 18.55 -4.07 10.66
C LEU A 92 18.31 -5.23 9.68
N GLN A 93 17.73 -5.02 8.50
CA GLN A 93 17.73 -6.08 7.48
C GLN A 93 19.10 -6.14 6.79
N PRO A 94 19.67 -7.33 6.57
CA PRO A 94 20.75 -7.52 5.60
C PRO A 94 20.24 -7.09 4.21
N GLU A 95 21.01 -6.25 3.50
CA GLU A 95 20.70 -5.90 2.10
C GLU A 95 20.96 -7.09 1.15
N ILE A 96 21.84 -8.00 1.58
CA ILE A 96 22.30 -9.18 0.86
C ILE A 96 22.18 -10.40 1.78
N VAL A 97 21.62 -11.49 1.27
CA VAL A 97 21.50 -12.80 1.95
C VAL A 97 22.87 -13.48 2.06
N SER A 98 23.17 -14.09 3.22
CA SER A 98 24.39 -14.84 3.49
C SER A 98 24.49 -16.15 2.69
N GLU A 99 25.69 -16.68 2.49
CA GLU A 99 25.91 -17.94 1.73
C GLU A 99 25.16 -19.13 2.37
N GLU A 100 25.23 -19.28 3.70
CA GLU A 100 24.49 -20.30 4.45
C GLU A 100 22.97 -20.17 4.26
N GLU A 101 22.43 -18.96 4.46
CA GLU A 101 21.00 -18.65 4.26
C GLU A 101 20.56 -18.96 2.82
N ALA A 102 21.41 -18.64 1.82
CA ALA A 102 21.14 -18.92 0.42
C ALA A 102 21.06 -20.42 0.12
N THR A 103 21.82 -21.28 0.81
CA THR A 103 21.65 -22.74 0.69
C THR A 103 20.29 -23.19 1.25
N GLN A 104 19.86 -22.64 2.39
CA GLN A 104 18.57 -22.98 3.01
C GLN A 104 17.39 -22.52 2.17
N ILE A 105 17.47 -21.32 1.58
CA ILE A 105 16.49 -20.78 0.62
C ILE A 105 16.45 -21.62 -0.66
N SER A 106 17.60 -22.11 -1.14
CA SER A 106 17.68 -23.03 -2.29
C SER A 106 17.02 -24.38 -1.98
N LEU A 107 17.24 -24.96 -0.79
CA LEU A 107 16.59 -26.20 -0.35
C LEU A 107 15.07 -26.03 -0.20
N PHE A 108 14.62 -24.90 0.35
CA PHE A 108 13.21 -24.53 0.38
C PHE A 108 12.62 -24.40 -1.03
N GLY A 109 13.34 -23.77 -1.96
CA GLY A 109 12.94 -23.67 -3.37
C GLY A 109 12.86 -25.02 -4.09
N GLN A 110 13.73 -25.97 -3.76
CA GLN A 110 13.66 -27.34 -4.29
C GLN A 110 12.44 -28.09 -3.75
N ALA A 111 12.13 -27.97 -2.45
CA ALA A 111 10.92 -28.55 -1.86
C ALA A 111 9.63 -27.93 -2.45
N ALA A 112 9.60 -26.60 -2.63
CA ALA A 112 8.50 -25.89 -3.26
C ALA A 112 8.32 -26.30 -4.73
N GLY A 113 9.43 -26.49 -5.47
CA GLY A 113 9.41 -26.99 -6.85
C GLY A 113 8.85 -28.41 -6.96
N ALA A 114 9.22 -29.30 -6.01
CA ALA A 114 8.66 -30.65 -5.95
C ALA A 114 7.16 -30.66 -5.63
N LEU A 115 6.69 -29.76 -4.76
CA LEU A 115 5.26 -29.55 -4.50
C LEU A 115 4.52 -29.06 -5.76
N ILE A 116 5.04 -28.02 -6.44
CA ILE A 116 4.49 -27.52 -7.71
C ILE A 116 4.44 -28.63 -8.78
N HIS A 117 5.47 -29.48 -8.86
CA HIS A 117 5.50 -30.59 -9.80
C HIS A 117 4.40 -31.62 -9.48
N SER A 118 4.32 -32.10 -8.23
CA SER A 118 3.32 -33.09 -7.81
C SER A 118 1.88 -32.57 -7.99
N ILE A 119 1.63 -31.27 -7.75
CA ILE A 119 0.33 -30.64 -8.06
C ILE A 119 0.03 -30.66 -9.56
N ARG A 120 1.02 -30.36 -10.41
CA ARG A 120 0.86 -30.40 -11.89
C ARG A 120 0.76 -31.83 -12.45
N GLU A 121 1.28 -32.84 -11.76
CA GLU A 121 1.02 -34.26 -12.07
C GLU A 121 -0.41 -34.64 -11.71
N ALA A 122 -0.83 -34.40 -10.46
CA ALA A 122 -2.19 -34.66 -9.99
C ALA A 122 -3.28 -33.94 -10.81
N ALA A 123 -3.01 -32.71 -11.24
CA ALA A 123 -3.90 -31.92 -12.09
C ALA A 123 -4.24 -32.57 -13.45
N GLN A 124 -3.33 -33.38 -14.02
CA GLN A 124 -3.58 -34.10 -15.29
C GLN A 124 -4.68 -35.16 -15.14
N SER A 125 -4.81 -35.74 -13.95
CA SER A 125 -5.88 -36.70 -13.61
C SER A 125 -7.13 -36.00 -13.07
N HIS A 126 -6.97 -34.87 -12.39
CA HIS A 126 -8.04 -34.15 -11.68
C HIS A 126 -8.00 -32.65 -11.96
N HIS A 127 -8.69 -32.19 -13.00
CA HIS A 127 -8.76 -30.76 -13.37
C HIS A 127 -9.35 -29.85 -12.28
N SER A 128 -10.05 -30.39 -11.27
CA SER A 128 -10.44 -29.63 -10.07
C SER A 128 -9.24 -29.15 -9.24
N ILE A 129 -8.11 -29.88 -9.26
CA ILE A 129 -6.87 -29.44 -8.60
C ILE A 129 -6.24 -28.27 -9.36
N GLU A 130 -6.32 -28.29 -10.70
CA GLU A 130 -5.90 -27.16 -11.53
C GLU A 130 -6.78 -25.92 -11.26
N GLN A 131 -8.11 -26.09 -11.28
CA GLN A 131 -9.06 -25.01 -11.05
C GLN A 131 -8.82 -24.28 -9.71
N GLU A 132 -8.61 -25.03 -8.62
CA GLU A 132 -8.47 -24.44 -7.28
C GLU A 132 -7.04 -23.88 -7.04
N LEU A 133 -5.98 -24.53 -7.53
CA LEU A 133 -4.58 -24.17 -7.19
C LEU A 133 -3.81 -23.39 -8.26
N ALA A 134 -4.31 -23.24 -9.49
CA ALA A 134 -3.55 -22.62 -10.59
C ALA A 134 -3.02 -21.21 -10.25
N HIS A 135 -3.75 -20.42 -9.46
CA HIS A 135 -3.31 -19.09 -9.05
C HIS A 135 -2.11 -19.15 -8.10
N ALA A 136 -2.17 -19.89 -7.00
CA ALA A 136 -1.06 -20.02 -6.06
C ALA A 136 0.15 -20.74 -6.66
N VAL A 137 -0.07 -21.76 -7.51
CA VAL A 137 1.00 -22.47 -8.22
C VAL A 137 1.78 -21.53 -9.13
N ASN A 138 1.08 -20.72 -9.93
CA ASN A 138 1.74 -19.80 -10.87
C ASN A 138 2.37 -18.59 -10.14
N ALA A 139 1.79 -18.12 -9.03
CA ALA A 139 2.38 -17.07 -8.20
C ALA A 139 3.67 -17.55 -7.50
N SER A 140 3.64 -18.75 -6.91
CA SER A 140 4.81 -19.39 -6.30
C SER A 140 5.93 -19.64 -7.31
N SER A 141 5.60 -20.20 -8.48
CA SER A 141 6.57 -20.43 -9.55
C SER A 141 7.27 -19.13 -9.96
N LYS A 142 6.51 -18.06 -10.20
CA LYS A 142 7.06 -16.76 -10.58
C LYS A 142 7.97 -16.16 -9.48
N ALA A 143 7.60 -16.27 -8.22
CA ALA A 143 8.43 -15.78 -7.11
C ALA A 143 9.72 -16.58 -6.96
N MET A 144 9.67 -17.90 -7.18
CA MET A 144 10.86 -18.76 -7.25
C MET A 144 11.77 -18.41 -8.44
N ASP A 145 11.20 -18.18 -9.62
CA ASP A 145 11.95 -17.77 -10.81
C ASP A 145 12.72 -16.46 -10.57
N LEU A 146 12.14 -15.52 -9.82
CA LEU A 146 12.83 -14.30 -9.40
C LEU A 146 14.01 -14.58 -8.46
N VAL A 147 13.89 -15.48 -7.48
CA VAL A 147 15.01 -15.88 -6.61
C VAL A 147 16.12 -16.59 -7.41
N TYR A 148 15.77 -17.47 -8.35
CA TYR A 148 16.73 -18.17 -9.21
C TYR A 148 17.33 -17.29 -10.33
N ALA A 149 16.73 -16.14 -10.63
CA ALA A 149 17.28 -15.13 -11.53
C ALA A 149 18.24 -14.17 -10.79
N ASN A 150 17.81 -13.64 -9.64
CA ASN A 150 18.63 -12.70 -8.86
C ASN A 150 19.93 -13.35 -8.37
N SER A 151 19.88 -14.60 -7.90
CA SER A 151 21.07 -15.36 -7.45
C SER A 151 22.08 -15.69 -8.56
N LYS A 152 21.70 -15.57 -9.84
CA LYS A 152 22.63 -15.66 -11.00
C LYS A 152 23.15 -14.31 -11.47
N SER A 153 22.58 -13.21 -10.96
CA SER A 153 23.00 -11.85 -11.29
C SER A 153 24.05 -11.36 -10.29
N SER A 154 24.99 -10.53 -10.73
CA SER A 154 26.00 -9.92 -9.85
C SER A 154 25.44 -8.92 -8.83
N GLY A 155 24.12 -8.71 -8.78
CA GLY A 155 23.44 -7.87 -7.78
C GLY A 155 23.14 -8.58 -6.46
N GLY A 156 23.31 -9.90 -6.39
CA GLY A 156 23.03 -10.70 -5.19
C GLY A 156 21.54 -11.00 -4.98
N LEU A 157 21.24 -11.81 -3.97
CA LEU A 157 19.88 -12.13 -3.56
C LEU A 157 19.43 -11.17 -2.46
N THR A 158 18.35 -10.43 -2.70
CA THR A 158 17.80 -9.46 -1.75
C THR A 158 16.67 -10.07 -0.92
N CYS A 159 16.61 -9.72 0.37
CA CYS A 159 15.64 -10.27 1.32
C CYS A 159 14.17 -10.09 0.90
N ASN A 160 13.84 -9.00 0.19
CA ASN A 160 12.47 -8.76 -0.31
C ASN A 160 11.97 -9.84 -1.28
N VAL A 161 12.81 -10.28 -2.23
CA VAL A 161 12.44 -11.32 -3.21
C VAL A 161 12.29 -12.68 -2.53
N VAL A 162 13.08 -12.93 -1.49
CA VAL A 162 12.95 -14.15 -0.65
C VAL A 162 11.66 -14.11 0.18
N MET A 163 11.34 -12.98 0.82
CA MET A 163 10.07 -12.83 1.56
C MET A 163 8.85 -13.00 0.64
N GLU A 164 8.89 -12.50 -0.60
CA GLU A 164 7.85 -12.75 -1.60
C GLU A 164 7.73 -14.25 -1.93
N MET A 165 8.85 -14.94 -2.16
CA MET A 165 8.85 -16.39 -2.40
C MET A 165 8.32 -17.20 -1.22
N VAL A 166 8.78 -16.92 0.01
CA VAL A 166 8.30 -17.61 1.23
C VAL A 166 6.81 -17.38 1.44
N SER A 167 6.31 -16.15 1.24
CA SER A 167 4.89 -15.82 1.38
C SER A 167 4.02 -16.58 0.36
N ASN A 168 4.38 -16.57 -0.92
CA ASN A 168 3.64 -17.28 -1.96
C ASN A 168 3.62 -18.81 -1.73
N VAL A 169 4.75 -19.39 -1.31
CA VAL A 169 4.82 -20.84 -1.02
C VAL A 169 4.07 -21.20 0.28
N LYS A 170 4.04 -20.33 1.29
CA LYS A 170 3.19 -20.50 2.50
C LYS A 170 1.70 -20.53 2.12
N ALA A 171 1.28 -19.67 1.19
CA ALA A 171 -0.08 -19.68 0.64
C ALA A 171 -0.38 -20.98 -0.13
N LEU A 172 0.48 -21.37 -1.09
CA LEU A 172 0.32 -22.60 -1.87
C LEU A 172 0.25 -23.86 -0.99
N HIS A 173 1.11 -23.96 0.03
CA HIS A 173 1.06 -25.05 1.00
C HIS A 173 -0.30 -25.09 1.71
N SER A 174 -0.78 -23.93 2.18
CA SER A 174 -2.03 -23.81 2.94
C SER A 174 -3.26 -24.13 2.09
N GLU A 175 -3.33 -23.64 0.85
CA GLU A 175 -4.40 -23.94 -0.10
C GLU A 175 -4.43 -25.44 -0.47
N THR A 176 -3.26 -26.03 -0.75
CA THR A 176 -3.16 -27.46 -1.09
C THR A 176 -3.50 -28.35 0.11
N GLN A 177 -3.11 -27.96 1.33
CA GLN A 177 -3.50 -28.64 2.56
C GLN A 177 -5.02 -28.54 2.80
N LEU A 178 -5.63 -27.38 2.58
CA LEU A 178 -7.09 -27.19 2.69
C LEU A 178 -7.84 -28.03 1.64
N LEU A 179 -7.33 -28.09 0.42
CA LEU A 179 -7.90 -28.89 -0.68
C LEU A 179 -7.91 -30.39 -0.34
N LEU A 180 -6.82 -30.90 0.26
CA LEU A 180 -6.70 -32.28 0.73
C LEU A 180 -7.49 -32.57 2.02
N ALA A 181 -7.64 -31.59 2.92
CA ALA A 181 -8.56 -31.71 4.06
C ALA A 181 -10.03 -31.76 3.62
N GLY A 182 -10.33 -31.19 2.46
CA GLY A 182 -11.57 -31.38 1.72
C GLY A 182 -11.64 -32.73 0.98
N LYS A 183 -12.70 -32.87 0.16
CA LYS A 183 -13.05 -34.12 -0.54
C LYS A 183 -12.01 -34.63 -1.57
N MET A 184 -10.97 -33.87 -1.92
CA MET A 184 -9.99 -34.30 -2.94
C MET A 184 -9.10 -35.47 -2.46
N SER A 185 -8.84 -35.59 -1.15
CA SER A 185 -8.09 -36.71 -0.57
C SER A 185 -8.77 -38.08 -0.75
N LEU A 186 -10.07 -38.11 -1.07
CA LEU A 186 -10.83 -39.31 -1.40
C LEU A 186 -11.00 -39.52 -2.91
N GLN A 187 -10.52 -38.58 -3.75
CA GLN A 187 -10.64 -38.65 -5.21
C GLN A 187 -9.30 -38.89 -5.91
N LEU A 188 -8.19 -38.50 -5.28
CA LEU A 188 -6.83 -38.79 -5.74
C LEU A 188 -6.47 -40.28 -5.61
N ASP A 189 -5.78 -40.80 -6.62
CA ASP A 189 -5.15 -42.12 -6.54
C ASP A 189 -4.18 -42.19 -5.35
N PRO A 190 -4.14 -43.29 -4.58
CA PRO A 190 -3.28 -43.43 -3.41
C PRO A 190 -1.81 -43.00 -3.61
N PRO A 191 -1.08 -43.43 -4.66
CA PRO A 191 0.31 -42.97 -4.87
C PRO A 191 0.42 -41.47 -5.14
N GLN A 192 -0.49 -40.86 -5.91
CA GLN A 192 -0.49 -39.41 -6.16
C GLN A 192 -0.76 -38.64 -4.86
N ARG A 193 -1.71 -39.12 -4.05
CA ARG A 193 -2.05 -38.54 -2.75
C ARG A 193 -0.86 -38.60 -1.77
N ASP A 194 -0.18 -39.74 -1.67
CA ASP A 194 0.96 -39.91 -0.77
C ASP A 194 2.20 -39.12 -1.25
N GLN A 195 2.43 -39.03 -2.56
CA GLN A 195 3.45 -38.16 -3.15
C GLN A 195 3.20 -36.68 -2.80
N LEU A 196 1.97 -36.21 -2.96
CA LEU A 196 1.58 -34.82 -2.70
C LEU A 196 1.66 -34.47 -1.20
N ILE A 197 1.26 -35.38 -0.31
CA ILE A 197 1.41 -35.23 1.15
C ILE A 197 2.89 -35.24 1.55
N GLY A 198 3.72 -36.09 0.92
CA GLY A 198 5.17 -36.07 1.10
C GLY A 198 5.80 -34.73 0.71
N ALA A 199 5.39 -34.17 -0.43
CA ALA A 199 5.85 -32.87 -0.90
C ALA A 199 5.43 -31.72 0.04
N LEU A 200 4.18 -31.72 0.52
CA LEU A 200 3.72 -30.77 1.55
C LEU A 200 4.54 -30.88 2.84
N THR A 201 4.75 -32.10 3.33
CA THR A 201 5.52 -32.37 4.56
C THR A 201 6.97 -31.87 4.42
N SER A 202 7.57 -32.02 3.24
CA SER A 202 8.88 -31.46 2.91
C SER A 202 8.90 -29.93 2.97
N VAL A 203 7.92 -29.26 2.35
CA VAL A 203 7.78 -27.79 2.40
C VAL A 203 7.55 -27.30 3.83
N ALA A 204 6.69 -27.95 4.62
CA ALA A 204 6.50 -27.64 6.04
C ALA A 204 7.79 -27.81 6.87
N GLN A 205 8.60 -28.82 6.57
CA GLN A 205 9.91 -28.99 7.21
C GLN A 205 10.89 -27.88 6.84
N GLN A 206 10.95 -27.47 5.56
CA GLN A 206 11.83 -26.38 5.13
C GLN A 206 11.36 -25.02 5.69
N LEU A 207 10.06 -24.75 5.78
CA LEU A 207 9.53 -23.57 6.49
C LEU A 207 10.03 -23.51 7.94
N ARG A 208 9.98 -24.64 8.67
CA ARG A 208 10.48 -24.69 10.05
C ARG A 208 12.00 -24.47 10.18
N ARG A 209 12.79 -24.72 9.13
CA ARG A 209 14.23 -24.36 9.10
C ARG A 209 14.42 -22.88 8.79
N LEU A 210 13.64 -22.33 7.85
CA LEU A 210 13.68 -20.91 7.56
C LEU A 210 13.21 -20.02 8.73
N SER A 211 12.43 -20.54 9.70
CA SER A 211 12.13 -19.81 10.93
C SER A 211 13.34 -19.65 11.88
N ASP A 212 14.43 -20.39 11.68
CA ASP A 212 15.69 -20.17 12.39
C ASP A 212 16.42 -18.90 11.88
N ILE A 213 16.03 -18.36 10.71
CA ILE A 213 16.55 -17.12 10.14
C ILE A 213 15.78 -15.92 10.72
N SER A 214 16.49 -15.05 11.45
CA SER A 214 15.93 -13.96 12.27
C SER A 214 15.01 -12.97 11.53
N TRP A 215 15.18 -12.80 10.22
CA TRP A 215 14.36 -11.89 9.39
C TRP A 215 13.25 -12.61 8.60
N ILE A 216 13.23 -13.94 8.58
CA ILE A 216 12.16 -14.75 7.96
C ILE A 216 11.19 -15.29 9.02
N SER A 217 11.64 -15.54 10.26
CA SER A 217 10.83 -16.04 11.38
C SER A 217 9.44 -15.39 11.51
N GLN A 218 9.41 -14.05 11.48
CA GLN A 218 8.20 -13.22 11.60
C GLN A 218 7.14 -13.45 10.49
N LEU A 219 7.53 -14.07 9.36
CA LEU A 219 6.64 -14.44 8.25
C LEU A 219 6.14 -15.90 8.37
N ILE A 220 6.84 -16.74 9.15
CA ILE A 220 6.58 -18.18 9.23
C ILE A 220 5.75 -18.54 10.47
N GLU A 221 5.95 -17.85 11.59
CA GLU A 221 5.13 -17.98 12.82
C GLU A 221 3.62 -18.04 12.50
N PRO A 222 2.85 -18.95 13.13
CA PRO A 222 1.40 -18.86 13.18
C PRO A 222 0.99 -17.77 14.18
N ALA A 223 -0.09 -17.04 13.89
CA ALA A 223 -0.61 -15.98 14.76
C ALA A 223 -1.40 -16.55 15.97
N ASP A 224 -0.73 -17.35 16.80
CA ASP A 224 -1.35 -18.21 17.83
C ASP A 224 -0.80 -17.92 19.25
N ASP A 225 -0.75 -16.64 19.62
CA ASP A 225 -0.50 -16.17 21.00
C ASP A 225 -1.75 -15.45 21.56
N GLU A 226 -2.81 -16.21 21.84
CA GLU A 226 -3.88 -15.80 22.76
C GLU A 226 -3.34 -15.86 24.22
N GLY A 227 -2.27 -15.09 24.49
CA GLY A 227 -1.29 -15.39 25.53
C GLY A 227 -1.36 -14.58 26.82
N GLN A 228 -1.37 -13.24 26.79
CA GLN A 228 -1.26 -12.44 28.03
C GLN A 228 -1.78 -10.98 27.99
N LEU A 229 -2.36 -10.56 29.14
CA LEU A 229 -2.62 -9.17 29.58
C LEU A 229 -3.43 -8.28 28.59
N SER A 230 -4.77 -8.28 28.60
CA SER A 230 -5.62 -7.82 29.71
C SER A 230 -5.15 -6.54 30.43
N GLU A 231 -5.19 -5.38 29.76
CA GLU A 231 -5.87 -4.16 30.29
C GLU A 231 -6.00 -3.05 29.22
N PHE A 232 -7.15 -2.93 28.53
CA PHE A 232 -7.68 -1.64 28.03
C PHE A 232 -9.18 -1.71 27.72
N SER A 233 -9.97 -2.22 28.67
CA SER A 233 -11.43 -2.07 28.61
C SER A 233 -11.83 -0.59 28.75
N LYS A 234 -12.98 -0.21 28.16
CA LYS A 234 -13.65 1.11 28.23
C LYS A 234 -13.10 2.24 27.34
N ARG A 235 -13.35 2.16 26.02
CA ARG A 235 -13.93 3.32 25.29
C ARG A 235 -14.78 2.99 24.05
N GLY A 236 -15.75 2.09 24.20
CA GLY A 236 -16.73 1.83 23.14
C GLY A 236 -17.67 3.01 22.88
N ARG A 237 -17.67 3.54 21.64
CA ARG A 237 -18.84 4.19 21.03
C ARG A 237 -19.04 3.57 19.64
N SER A 238 -19.95 2.60 19.55
CA SER A 238 -20.28 1.91 18.31
C SER A 238 -20.96 2.87 17.32
N ALA A 239 -20.21 3.31 16.31
CA ALA A 239 -20.75 4.05 15.17
C ALA A 239 -21.47 3.09 14.22
N LYS A 240 -22.72 2.74 14.55
CA LYS A 240 -23.57 1.89 13.69
C LYS A 240 -23.86 2.59 12.37
N PHE A 241 -23.11 2.23 11.33
CA PHE A 241 -23.43 2.58 9.94
C PHE A 241 -24.80 2.00 9.57
N ARG A 242 -25.83 2.85 9.58
CA ARG A 242 -27.13 2.51 9.01
C ARG A 242 -27.04 2.63 7.49
N LEU A 243 -27.21 1.52 6.78
CA LEU A 243 -27.51 1.57 5.34
C LEU A 243 -28.77 2.42 5.17
N VAL A 244 -28.70 3.40 4.27
CA VAL A 244 -29.88 4.16 3.82
C VAL A 244 -30.56 3.34 2.72
N PRO A 245 -31.79 2.84 2.90
CA PRO A 245 -32.51 2.17 1.84
C PRO A 245 -32.76 3.14 0.68
N LYS A 246 -32.52 2.69 -0.56
CA LYS A 246 -32.68 3.56 -1.74
C LYS A 246 -34.14 3.99 -1.89
N PHE A 247 -34.37 5.29 -2.07
CA PHE A 247 -35.66 5.84 -2.45
C PHE A 247 -36.12 5.22 -3.78
N LYS A 248 -37.15 4.36 -3.73
CA LYS A 248 -37.95 4.03 -4.92
C LYS A 248 -39.16 4.96 -4.98
N LYS A 249 -39.22 5.70 -6.08
CA LYS A 249 -40.38 6.42 -6.62
C LYS A 249 -41.62 5.52 -6.64
N ASP A 250 -42.76 6.03 -6.17
CA ASP A 250 -44.05 5.69 -6.79
C ASP A 250 -45.12 6.81 -6.62
N LYS A 251 -46.33 6.59 -7.15
CA LYS A 251 -47.27 7.63 -7.61
C LYS A 251 -48.74 7.33 -7.23
N ASN A 252 -49.57 8.37 -6.98
CA ASN A 252 -50.99 8.55 -7.41
C ASN A 252 -51.87 9.39 -6.42
N ASN A 253 -53.03 9.85 -6.92
CA ASN A 253 -54.16 10.63 -6.35
C ASN A 253 -54.83 10.01 -5.08
N LYS A 254 -55.77 10.64 -4.33
CA LYS A 254 -56.70 11.81 -4.52
C LYS A 254 -56.93 12.51 -3.13
N ASN A 255 -57.86 13.42 -2.79
CA ASN A 255 -59.06 14.11 -3.35
C ASN A 255 -59.22 15.50 -2.65
N LYS A 256 -59.93 16.52 -3.19
CA LYS A 256 -61.39 16.84 -3.14
C LYS A 256 -61.98 16.73 -1.71
N GLU A 257 -62.71 17.69 -1.12
CA GLU A 257 -63.45 18.89 -1.59
C GLU A 257 -63.08 20.15 -0.74
N THR A 258 -63.43 21.42 -1.03
CA THR A 258 -64.75 22.07 -1.30
C THR A 258 -64.63 23.36 -2.14
N CYS A 259 -65.77 23.95 -2.55
CA CYS A 259 -65.84 25.16 -3.39
C CYS A 259 -66.71 26.27 -2.77
N ALA A 260 -66.23 27.52 -2.82
CA ALA A 260 -67.02 28.77 -2.92
C ALA A 260 -66.07 29.84 -3.51
N ALA A 261 -66.33 30.51 -4.64
CA ALA A 261 -67.53 31.21 -5.11
C ALA A 261 -67.73 32.59 -4.45
N LEU A 262 -67.01 33.59 -4.95
CA LEU A 262 -67.39 35.00 -4.90
C LEU A 262 -67.16 35.61 -6.29
N ASN A 263 -68.15 36.36 -6.80
CA ASN A 263 -68.08 37.10 -8.06
C ASN A 263 -69.12 38.23 -8.03
N MET A 264 -68.88 39.30 -8.80
CA MET A 264 -69.77 40.47 -8.99
C MET A 264 -69.98 41.37 -7.75
N PRO A 265 -70.48 42.62 -7.92
CA PRO A 265 -70.65 43.40 -9.16
C PRO A 265 -69.82 44.70 -9.15
N GLY A 266 -69.90 45.47 -10.24
CA GLY A 266 -69.62 46.91 -10.23
C GLY A 266 -70.89 47.69 -10.61
N MET A 267 -71.09 48.88 -10.02
CA MET A 267 -72.09 49.87 -10.45
C MET A 267 -71.86 51.20 -9.70
N THR A 268 -71.40 52.23 -10.43
CA THR A 268 -71.73 53.67 -10.40
C THR A 268 -70.65 54.40 -11.18
#